data_AF-M2Y526-F1
#
_entry.id   AF-M2Y526-F1
#
_cell.length_a   1.000
_cell.length_b   1.000
_cell.length_c   1.000
_cell.angle_alpha   90.00
_cell.angle_beta   90.00
_cell.angle_gamma   90.00
#
_symmetry.space_group_name_H-M   'P 1'
#
loop_
_entity.id
_entity.type
_entity.pdbx_description
1 polymer ?
#
loop_
_entity_poly.entity_id
_entity_poly.type
_entity_poly.pdbx_seq_one_letter_code
_entity_poly.pdbx_strand_id
1 'polypeptide(L)'
;MTPATVHCLDQARAVLTAADTDRPVRLQSPPGAAGQHGIGWWLALMRAVAEEFPDHPVEAVLDCGDSPGLALAALRAGVAQVRVSGLPGDVRSKLDDIARQSGGRLED
;
A
#
# COMPACT_ATOMS: atom_id res chain seq x y z
N MET A 1 7.48 -13.87 2.25
CA MET A 1 7.77 -12.58 2.92
C MET A 1 6.59 -12.26 3.82
N THR A 2 6.78 -12.16 5.14
CA THR A 2 5.69 -11.83 6.08
C THR A 2 5.49 -10.31 6.08
N PRO A 3 4.28 -9.80 5.79
CA PRO A 3 4.06 -8.36 5.76
C PRO A 3 4.01 -7.77 7.17
N ALA A 4 4.56 -6.56 7.34
CA ALA A 4 4.49 -5.80 8.58
C ALA A 4 3.44 -4.68 8.45
N THR A 5 2.45 -4.69 9.34
CA THR A 5 1.45 -3.61 9.42
C THR A 5 2.05 -2.42 10.17
N VAL A 6 2.00 -1.23 9.56
CA VAL A 6 2.56 0.00 10.15
C VAL A 6 1.51 1.09 10.23
N HIS A 7 1.38 1.69 11.41
CA HIS A 7 0.44 2.77 11.72
C HIS A 7 1.10 4.15 11.73
N CYS A 8 2.43 4.20 11.70
CA CYS A 8 3.21 5.44 11.68
C CYS A 8 4.62 5.20 11.12
N LEU A 9 5.34 6.29 10.88
CA LEU A 9 6.70 6.25 10.36
C LEU A 9 7.68 5.54 11.31
N ASP A 10 7.54 5.72 12.62
CA ASP A 10 8.44 5.08 13.61
C ASP A 10 8.32 3.55 13.60
N GLN A 11 7.13 3.01 13.33
CA GLN A 11 6.96 1.57 13.15
C GLN A 11 7.62 1.08 11.86
N ALA A 12 7.51 1.84 10.76
CA ALA A 12 8.21 1.50 9.51
C ALA A 12 9.74 1.52 9.70
N ARG A 13 10.28 2.53 10.39
CA ARG A 13 11.70 2.62 10.76
C ARG A 13 12.15 1.42 11.57
N ALA A 14 11.37 1.01 12.58
CA ALA A 14 11.71 -0.14 13.41
C ALA A 14 11.77 -1.45 12.60
N VAL A 15 10.84 -1.64 11.67
CA VAL A 15 10.84 -2.80 10.77
C VAL A 15 12.07 -2.80 9.87
N LEU A 16 12.38 -1.67 9.21
CA LEU A 16 13.48 -1.57 8.25
C LEU A 16 14.86 -1.63 8.92
N THR A 17 15.00 -1.06 10.11
CA THR A 17 16.25 -1.14 10.88
C THR A 17 16.59 -2.57 11.31
N ALA A 18 15.57 -3.40 11.57
CA ALA A 18 15.74 -4.80 11.94
C ALA A 18 15.83 -5.75 10.74
N ALA A 19 15.56 -5.26 9.53
CA ALA A 19 15.54 -6.07 8.32
C ALA A 19 16.94 -6.19 7.69
N ASP A 20 17.12 -7.28 6.95
CA ASP A 20 18.28 -7.49 6.08
C ASP A 20 18.13 -6.62 4.83
N THR A 21 19.08 -5.72 4.58
CA THR A 21 19.00 -4.72 3.50
C THR A 21 18.89 -5.33 2.11
N ASP A 22 19.42 -6.54 1.93
CA ASP A 22 19.36 -7.24 0.64
C ASP A 22 18.03 -7.96 0.40
N ARG A 23 17.12 -7.95 1.39
CA ARG A 23 15.83 -8.64 1.32
C ARG A 23 14.68 -7.64 1.19
N PRO A 24 13.72 -7.88 0.28
CA PRO A 24 12.49 -7.10 0.23
C PRO A 24 11.75 -7.12 1.56
N VAL A 25 11.20 -5.96 1.94
CA VAL A 25 10.30 -5.79 3.09
C VAL A 25 8.94 -5.34 2.57
N ARG A 26 7.87 -6.03 2.97
CA ARG A 26 6.51 -5.65 2.64
C ARG A 26 5.87 -4.90 3.80
N LEU A 27 5.65 -3.60 3.61
CA LEU A 27 4.89 -2.76 4.52
C LEU A 27 3.43 -2.68 4.06
N GLN A 28 2.51 -2.84 5.00
CA GLN A 28 1.09 -2.65 4.74
C GLN A 28 0.48 -1.65 5.72
N SER A 29 -0.49 -0.89 5.24
CA SER A 29 -1.29 -0.05 6.13
C SER A 29 -2.22 -0.90 7.01
N PRO A 30 -2.81 -0.32 8.07
CA PRO A 30 -3.90 -0.95 8.80
C PRO A 30 -5.14 -1.16 7.92
N PRO A 31 -6.07 -2.06 8.29
CA PRO A 31 -7.33 -2.26 7.57
C PRO A 31 -8.12 -0.96 7.41
N GLY A 32 -8.59 -0.67 6.19
CA GLY A 32 -9.37 0.53 5.86
C GLY A 32 -8.61 1.86 5.98
N ALA A 33 -7.28 1.85 6.01
CA ALA A 33 -6.48 3.06 6.23
C ALA A 33 -6.73 4.15 5.17
N ALA A 34 -7.06 3.80 3.93
CA ALA A 34 -7.38 4.79 2.90
C ALA A 34 -8.55 5.70 3.30
N GLY A 35 -9.53 5.18 4.04
CA GLY A 35 -10.68 5.95 4.55
C GLY A 35 -10.42 6.60 5.90
N GLN A 36 -9.66 5.95 6.78
CA GLN A 36 -9.43 6.43 8.16
C GLN A 36 -8.32 7.47 8.25
N HIS A 37 -7.19 7.23 7.57
CA HIS A 37 -6.00 8.09 7.60
C HIS A 37 -5.86 8.91 6.31
N GLY A 38 -6.43 8.41 5.22
CA GLY A 38 -6.35 9.04 3.90
C GLY A 38 -5.20 8.50 3.05
N ILE A 39 -5.41 8.50 1.74
CA ILE A 39 -4.42 8.09 0.74
C ILE A 39 -3.14 8.95 0.83
N GLY A 40 -3.30 10.25 1.06
CA GLY A 40 -2.18 11.19 1.17
C GLY A 40 -1.27 10.90 2.36
N TRP A 41 -1.81 10.42 3.48
CA TRP A 41 -1.02 9.99 4.63
C TRP A 41 -0.10 8.81 4.25
N TRP A 42 -0.63 7.81 3.56
CA TRP A 42 0.15 6.65 3.14
C TRP A 42 1.28 7.04 2.18
N LEU A 43 0.98 7.89 1.19
CA LEU A 43 1.98 8.39 0.24
C LEU A 43 3.08 9.20 0.94
N ALA A 44 2.72 10.02 1.93
CA ALA A 44 3.71 10.77 2.70
C ALA A 44 4.61 9.84 3.55
N LEU A 45 4.02 8.81 4.17
CA LEU A 45 4.77 7.83 4.95
C LEU A 45 5.75 7.06 4.06
N MET A 46 5.30 6.55 2.91
CA MET A 46 6.15 5.82 1.97
C MET A 46 7.24 6.68 1.34
N ARG A 47 6.97 7.98 1.11
CA ARG A 47 7.99 8.93 0.67
C ARG A 47 9.10 9.07 1.72
N ALA A 48 8.73 9.30 2.98
CA ALA A 48 9.71 9.40 4.06
C ALA A 48 10.53 8.11 4.22
N VAL A 49 9.88 6.95 4.08
CA VAL A 49 10.58 5.65 4.07
C VAL A 49 11.59 5.55 2.93
N ALA A 50 11.21 5.93 1.71
CA ALA A 50 12.11 5.89 0.56
C ALA A 50 13.28 6.88 0.67
N GLU A 51 13.06 8.03 1.32
CA GLU A 51 14.11 9.02 1.59
C GLU A 51 15.09 8.55 2.68
N GLU A 52 14.60 7.88 3.73
CA GLU A 52 15.43 7.42 4.85
C GLU A 52 16.13 6.06 4.61
N PHE A 53 15.53 5.21 3.78
CA PHE A 53 16.02 3.85 3.50
C PHE A 53 16.15 3.62 1.98
N PRO A 54 16.94 4.42 1.25
CA PRO A 54 17.00 4.38 -0.22
C PRO A 54 17.50 3.03 -0.78
N ASP A 55 18.31 2.31 -0.01
CA ASP A 55 18.88 1.02 -0.41
C ASP A 55 17.98 -0.17 -0.07
N HIS A 56 16.87 0.05 0.65
CA HIS A 56 15.99 -1.03 1.09
C HIS A 56 14.88 -1.27 0.05
N PRO A 57 14.76 -2.47 -0.52
CA PRO A 57 13.63 -2.80 -1.39
C PRO A 57 12.35 -2.89 -0.55
N VAL A 58 11.43 -1.93 -0.73
CA VAL A 58 10.16 -1.87 0.00
C VAL A 58 8.97 -2.08 -0.95
N GLU A 59 8.14 -3.07 -0.62
CA GLU A 59 6.80 -3.22 -1.19
C GLU A 59 5.77 -2.58 -0.27
N ALA A 60 4.97 -1.67 -0.81
CA ALA A 60 4.03 -0.85 -0.04
C ALA A 60 2.58 -1.12 -0.46
N VAL A 61 1.73 -1.56 0.50
CA VAL A 61 0.32 -1.87 0.24
C VAL A 61 -0.62 -1.01 1.08
N LEU A 62 -1.50 -0.27 0.41
CA LEU A 62 -2.56 0.50 1.05
C LEU A 62 -3.87 -0.29 1.07
N ASP A 63 -4.44 -0.47 2.25
CA ASP A 63 -5.76 -1.07 2.43
C ASP A 63 -6.88 -0.05 2.20
N CYS A 64 -7.72 -0.34 1.21
CA CYS A 64 -8.90 0.45 0.85
C CYS A 64 -10.22 -0.16 1.34
N GLY A 65 -10.18 -1.23 2.14
CA GLY A 65 -11.35 -1.93 2.63
C GLY A 65 -12.24 -2.43 1.50
N ASP A 66 -13.54 -2.22 1.63
CA ASP A 66 -14.59 -2.60 0.67
C ASP A 66 -15.00 -1.46 -0.27
N SER A 67 -14.20 -0.40 -0.34
CA SER A 67 -14.54 0.79 -1.13
C SER A 67 -13.86 0.78 -2.49
N PRO A 68 -14.60 0.51 -3.59
CA PRO A 68 -14.04 0.61 -4.94
C PRO A 68 -13.65 2.05 -5.31
N GLY A 69 -14.34 3.03 -4.72
CA GLY A 69 -14.05 4.46 -4.92
C GLY A 69 -12.71 4.86 -4.32
N LEU A 70 -12.40 4.41 -3.10
CA LEU A 70 -11.10 4.65 -2.47
C LEU A 70 -9.97 3.93 -3.21
N ALA A 71 -10.21 2.69 -3.66
CA ALA A 71 -9.22 1.95 -4.44
C ALA A 71 -8.88 2.67 -5.76
N LEU A 72 -9.89 3.13 -6.49
CA LEU A 72 -9.69 3.91 -7.72
C LEU A 72 -8.96 5.24 -7.46
N ALA A 73 -9.31 5.93 -6.35
CA ALA A 73 -8.63 7.15 -5.96
C ALA A 73 -7.16 6.91 -5.60
N ALA A 74 -6.85 5.81 -4.90
CA ALA A 74 -5.50 5.43 -4.54
C ALA A 74 -4.63 5.13 -5.77
N LEU A 75 -5.16 4.34 -6.72
CA LEU A 75 -4.49 4.05 -7.99
C LEU A 75 -4.19 5.33 -8.77
N ARG A 76 -5.16 6.24 -8.88
CA ARG A 76 -4.98 7.55 -9.55
C ARG A 76 -3.96 8.45 -8.86
N ALA A 77 -3.81 8.33 -7.55
CA ALA A 77 -2.83 9.07 -6.77
C ALA A 77 -1.41 8.45 -6.84
N GLY A 78 -1.23 7.35 -7.57
CA GLY A 78 0.06 6.69 -7.76
C GLY A 78 0.40 5.62 -6.73
N VAL A 79 -0.58 5.14 -5.95
CA VAL A 79 -0.36 3.98 -5.07
C VAL A 79 -0.22 2.73 -5.94
N ALA A 80 0.95 2.10 -5.90
CA ALA A 80 1.26 0.95 -6.76
C ALA A 80 0.53 -0.35 -6.37
N GLN A 81 0.19 -0.53 -5.09
CA GLN A 81 -0.48 -1.74 -4.60
C GLN A 81 -1.60 -1.37 -3.65
N VAL A 82 -2.80 -1.84 -3.98
CA VAL A 82 -4.01 -1.55 -3.22
C VAL A 82 -4.66 -2.85 -2.81
N ARG A 83 -4.92 -3.01 -1.52
CA ARG A 83 -5.75 -4.11 -1.01
C ARG A 83 -7.21 -3.69 -1.00
N VAL A 84 -8.08 -4.56 -1.52
CA VAL A 84 -9.54 -4.43 -1.44
C VAL A 84 -10.16 -5.75 -1.02
N SER A 85 -11.22 -5.69 -0.22
CA SER A 85 -11.94 -6.85 0.29
C SER A 85 -13.43 -6.74 0.01
N GLY A 86 -14.12 -7.88 -0.17
CA GLY A 86 -15.58 -7.90 -0.25
C GLY A 86 -16.22 -7.27 -1.49
N LEU A 87 -15.43 -6.95 -2.53
CA LEU A 87 -15.99 -6.41 -3.78
C LEU A 87 -16.70 -7.48 -4.62
N PRO A 88 -17.82 -7.14 -5.28
CA PRO A 88 -18.39 -8.00 -6.32
C PRO A 88 -17.36 -8.31 -7.41
N GLY A 89 -17.42 -9.52 -7.98
CA GLY A 89 -16.39 -10.00 -8.92
C GLY A 89 -16.24 -9.14 -10.18
N ASP A 90 -17.35 -8.59 -10.70
CA ASP A 90 -17.32 -7.71 -11.87
C ASP A 90 -16.71 -6.33 -11.55
N VAL A 91 -16.95 -5.81 -10.34
CA VAL A 91 -16.33 -4.58 -9.85
C VAL A 91 -14.84 -4.78 -9.64
N ARG A 92 -14.43 -5.89 -9.01
CA ARG A 92 -13.02 -6.25 -8.82
C ARG A 92 -12.30 -6.40 -10.15
N SER A 93 -12.91 -7.08 -11.13
CA SER A 93 -12.35 -7.25 -12.47
C SER A 93 -12.07 -5.90 -13.15
N LYS A 94 -13.03 -4.96 -13.11
CA LYS A 94 -12.86 -3.63 -13.69
C LYS A 94 -11.76 -2.83 -12.99
N LEU A 95 -11.67 -2.92 -11.66
CA LEU A 95 -10.62 -2.24 -10.93
C LEU A 95 -9.24 -2.85 -11.20
N ASP A 96 -9.13 -4.17 -11.37
CA ASP A 96 -7.87 -4.83 -11.71
C ASP A 96 -7.38 -4.40 -13.11
N ASP A 97 -8.29 -4.29 -14.08
CA ASP A 97 -7.98 -3.75 -15.41
C ASP A 97 -7.47 -2.30 -15.33
N ILE A 98 -8.09 -1.46 -14.49
CA ILE A 98 -7.64 -0.07 -14.27
C ILE A 98 -6.28 -0.05 -13.57
N ALA A 99 -6.08 -0.90 -12.56
CA ALA A 99 -4.83 -0.98 -11.82
C ALA A 99 -3.68 -1.31 -12.78
N ARG A 100 -3.83 -2.34 -13.62
CA ARG A 100 -2.84 -2.73 -14.64
C ARG A 100 -2.53 -1.59 -15.61
N GLN A 101 -3.56 -0.89 -16.10
CA GLN A 101 -3.40 0.27 -16.99
C GLN A 101 -2.68 1.45 -16.31
N SER A 102 -2.79 1.55 -14.98
CA SER A 102 -2.16 2.60 -14.18
C SER A 102 -0.77 2.20 -13.65
N GLY A 103 -0.26 1.03 -14.02
CA GLY A 103 1.00 0.48 -13.49
C GLY A 103 0.92 0.01 -12.03
N GLY A 104 -0.29 -0.15 -11.49
CA GLY A 104 -0.54 -0.69 -10.17
C GLY A 104 -1.15 -2.09 -10.20
N ARG A 105 -1.48 -2.63 -9.04
CA ARG A 105 -2.15 -3.92 -8.88
C ARG A 105 -3.10 -3.93 -7.69
N LEU A 106 -4.12 -4.80 -7.77
CA LEU A 106 -4.98 -5.12 -6.64
C LEU A 106 -4.49 -6.37 -5.91
N GLU A 107 -4.75 -6.39 -4.61
CA GLU A 107 -4.52 -7.55 -3.75
C GLU A 107 -5.76 -7.79 -2.86
N ASP A 108 -5.87 -9.01 -2.35
CA ASP A 108 -6.93 -9.42 -1.40
C ASP A 108 -6.57 -9.08 0.05
#